data_AF-A0A1H3DG90-F1
#
_entry.id   AF-A0A1H3DG90-F1
#
_cell.length_a   1.000
_cell.length_b   1.000
_cell.length_c   1.000
_cell.angle_alpha   90.00
_cell.angle_beta   90.00
_cell.angle_gamma   90.00
#
_symmetry.space_group_name_H-M   'P 1'
#
loop_
_entity.id
_entity.type
_entity.pdbx_description
1 polymer ?
#
loop_
_entity_poly.entity_id
_entity_poly.type
_entity_poly.pdbx_seq_one_letter_code
_entity_poly.pdbx_strand_id
1 'polypeptide(L)'
;MTTVVLVLVGLLVVALVAAFLLRRRFLLSGLGAVTMWLRPAGSPRWAVGVAWYSGDNLLWYRALSLSVRPNRRMCRSEFHVDGRRPATRDDLALPAESVVLTCRTGAGPQELAMDVSTVTGFLSWIESAPPIER
;
A
#
# COMPACT_ATOMS: atom_id res chain seq x y z
N MET A 1 -27.60 35.40 -15.01
CA MET A 1 -26.57 35.54 -13.95
C MET A 1 -26.46 34.28 -13.09
N THR A 2 -27.56 33.68 -12.64
CA THR A 2 -27.57 32.43 -11.84
C THR A 2 -26.91 31.23 -12.55
N THR A 3 -27.17 31.02 -13.84
CA THR A 3 -26.53 29.97 -14.64
C THR A 3 -25.01 30.11 -14.71
N VAL A 4 -24.51 31.34 -14.90
CA VAL A 4 -23.06 31.63 -14.94
C VAL A 4 -22.42 31.34 -13.58
N VAL A 5 -23.07 31.71 -12.48
CA VAL A 5 -22.60 31.41 -11.11
C VAL A 5 -22.56 29.91 -10.85
N LEU A 6 -23.60 29.17 -11.26
CA LEU A 6 -23.65 27.72 -11.08
C LEU A 6 -22.54 27.00 -11.88
N VAL A 7 -22.25 27.46 -13.10
CA VAL A 7 -21.15 26.91 -13.90
C VAL A 7 -19.79 27.19 -13.25
N LEU A 8 -19.57 28.41 -12.74
CA LEU A 8 -18.34 28.78 -12.03
C LEU A 8 -18.13 27.96 -10.75
N VAL A 9 -19.18 27.78 -9.95
CA VAL A 9 -19.12 26.95 -8.73
C VAL A 9 -18.85 25.50 -9.09
N GLY A 10 -19.52 24.96 -10.11
CA GLY A 10 -19.26 23.60 -10.61
C GLY A 10 -17.81 23.42 -11.04
N LEU A 11 -17.27 24.37 -11.80
CA LEU A 11 -15.89 24.34 -12.27
C LEU A 11 -14.88 24.40 -11.10
N LEU A 12 -15.15 25.25 -10.10
CA LEU A 12 -14.32 25.37 -8.91
C LEU A 12 -14.29 24.06 -8.11
N VAL A 13 -15.44 23.42 -7.92
CA VAL A 13 -15.53 22.13 -7.23
C VAL A 13 -14.74 21.06 -7.99
N VAL A 14 -14.89 20.98 -9.31
CA VAL A 14 -14.13 20.04 -10.14
C VAL A 14 -12.63 20.30 -10.06
N ALA A 15 -12.20 21.56 -10.11
CA ALA A 15 -10.79 21.93 -10.00
C ALA A 15 -10.21 21.57 -8.62
N LEU A 16 -10.94 21.81 -7.53
CA LEU A 16 -10.52 21.44 -6.18
C LEU A 16 -10.40 19.92 -6.03
N VAL A 17 -11.37 19.17 -6.54
CA VAL A 17 -11.35 17.70 -6.54
C VAL A 17 -10.16 17.18 -7.37
N ALA A 18 -9.93 17.73 -8.55
CA ALA A 18 -8.82 17.34 -9.41
C ALA A 18 -7.46 17.63 -8.76
N ALA A 19 -7.26 18.83 -8.20
CA ALA A 19 -6.04 19.20 -7.49
C ALA A 19 -5.79 18.30 -6.27
N PHE A 20 -6.85 17.97 -5.54
CA PHE A 20 -6.77 17.04 -4.41
C PHE A 20 -6.36 15.63 -4.84
N LEU A 21 -6.94 15.11 -5.92
CA LEU A 21 -6.60 13.80 -6.48
C LEU A 21 -5.20 13.78 -7.06
N LEU A 22 -4.75 14.84 -7.73
CA LEU A 22 -3.38 14.96 -8.24
C LEU A 22 -2.39 14.99 -7.09
N ARG A 23 -2.60 15.84 -6.07
CA ARG A 23 -1.72 15.89 -4.89
C ARG A 23 -1.65 14.53 -4.24
N ARG A 24 -2.79 13.85 -4.06
CA ARG A 24 -2.84 12.48 -3.54
C ARG A 24 -2.05 11.52 -4.43
N ARG A 25 -2.22 11.57 -5.75
CA ARG A 25 -1.47 10.73 -6.70
C ARG A 25 0.03 11.02 -6.61
N PHE A 26 0.44 12.28 -6.52
CA PHE A 26 1.84 12.65 -6.34
C PHE A 26 2.42 12.14 -5.01
N LEU A 27 1.67 12.22 -3.91
CA LEU A 27 2.10 11.61 -2.64
C LEU A 27 2.18 10.08 -2.74
N LEU A 28 1.29 9.45 -3.50
CA LEU A 28 1.24 7.99 -3.71
C LEU A 28 2.18 7.49 -4.83
N SER A 29 2.78 8.39 -5.61
CA SER A 29 3.66 8.07 -6.74
C SER A 29 5.04 8.72 -6.61
N GLY A 30 5.31 9.38 -5.48
CA GLY A 30 6.60 9.99 -5.18
C GLY A 30 7.71 8.94 -5.03
N LEU A 31 8.95 9.34 -5.29
CA LEU A 31 10.19 8.56 -5.17
C LEU A 31 10.23 7.78 -3.84
N GLY A 32 9.81 6.52 -3.85
CA GLY A 32 9.68 5.69 -2.64
C GLY A 32 8.39 4.86 -2.56
N ALA A 33 7.40 5.16 -3.39
CA ALA A 33 6.19 4.36 -3.55
C ALA A 33 6.51 2.97 -4.14
N VAL A 34 6.12 1.93 -3.42
CA VAL A 34 6.33 0.53 -3.80
C VAL A 34 4.98 -0.15 -4.02
N THR A 35 4.79 -0.78 -5.18
CA THR A 35 3.57 -1.54 -5.46
C THR A 35 3.53 -2.80 -4.59
N MET A 36 2.44 -2.95 -3.83
CA MET A 36 2.29 -4.05 -2.89
C MET A 36 0.83 -4.49 -2.83
N TRP A 37 0.60 -5.79 -2.96
CA TRP A 37 -0.71 -6.39 -2.78
C TRP A 37 -0.83 -6.91 -1.36
N LEU A 38 -2.01 -6.72 -0.77
CA LEU A 38 -2.28 -7.12 0.59
C LEU A 38 -3.52 -8.00 0.63
N ARG A 39 -3.43 -9.09 1.38
CA ARG A 39 -4.52 -10.03 1.61
C ARG A 39 -4.56 -10.38 3.10
N PRO A 40 -5.62 -10.03 3.84
CA PRO A 40 -5.81 -10.54 5.20
C PRO A 40 -5.86 -12.07 5.18
N ALA A 41 -5.32 -12.74 6.21
CA ALA A 41 -5.39 -14.19 6.30
C ALA A 41 -6.85 -14.66 6.24
N GLY A 42 -7.12 -15.66 5.39
CA GLY A 42 -8.47 -16.21 5.16
C GLY A 42 -9.34 -15.42 4.18
N SER A 43 -8.89 -14.28 3.65
CA SER A 43 -9.59 -13.60 2.56
C SER A 43 -9.13 -14.13 1.20
N PRO A 44 -10.02 -14.42 0.24
CA PRO A 44 -9.62 -14.84 -1.11
C PRO A 44 -9.19 -13.65 -1.99
N ARG A 45 -9.41 -12.41 -1.54
CA ARG A 45 -9.24 -11.22 -2.37
C ARG A 45 -7.95 -10.46 -2.06
N TRP A 46 -7.11 -10.33 -3.08
CA TRP A 46 -5.98 -9.43 -3.07
C TRP A 46 -6.45 -7.98 -3.23
N ALA A 47 -5.99 -7.11 -2.33
CA ALA A 47 -6.12 -5.68 -2.47
C ALA A 47 -4.82 -5.10 -3.03
N VAL A 48 -4.87 -4.53 -4.23
CA VAL A 48 -3.73 -3.81 -4.80
C VAL A 48 -3.57 -2.45 -4.10
N GLY A 49 -2.32 -2.12 -3.78
CA GLY A 49 -1.98 -0.86 -3.14
C GLY A 49 -0.54 -0.44 -3.37
N VAL A 50 -0.21 0.69 -2.76
CA VAL A 50 1.12 1.27 -2.74
C VAL A 50 1.55 1.39 -1.30
N ALA A 51 2.71 0.85 -0.98
CA ALA A 51 3.37 1.00 0.29
C ALA A 51 4.36 2.16 0.23
N TRP A 52 4.49 2.87 1.35
CA TRP A 52 5.50 3.91 1.54
C TRP A 52 6.19 3.74 2.89
N TYR A 53 7.52 3.72 2.88
CA TYR A 53 8.40 3.73 4.05
C TYR A 53 8.39 5.12 4.70
N SER A 54 7.98 5.19 5.96
CA SER A 54 7.93 6.40 6.76
C SER A 54 8.59 6.12 8.11
N GLY A 55 9.91 6.37 8.20
CA GLY A 55 10.73 6.01 9.35
C GLY A 55 10.64 4.50 9.62
N ASP A 56 10.16 4.13 10.80
CA ASP A 56 9.93 2.74 11.23
C ASP A 56 8.56 2.18 10.85
N ASN A 57 7.81 2.85 9.97
CA ASN A 57 6.48 2.40 9.59
C ASN A 57 6.37 2.21 8.08
N LEU A 58 5.73 1.12 7.69
CA LEU A 58 5.23 0.92 6.34
C LEU A 58 3.78 1.38 6.27
N LEU A 59 3.53 2.42 5.48
CA LEU A 59 2.19 2.96 5.24
C LEU A 59 1.66 2.40 3.93
N TRP A 60 0.65 1.54 4.00
CA TRP A 60 0.02 0.94 2.84
C TRP A 60 -1.30 1.65 2.49
N TYR A 61 -1.40 2.08 1.25
CA TYR A 61 -2.54 2.78 0.67
C TYR A 61 -3.16 1.93 -0.43
N ARG A 62 -4.48 1.77 -0.40
CA ARG A 62 -5.17 0.99 -1.44
C ARG A 62 -5.26 1.78 -2.75
N ALA A 63 -4.81 1.19 -3.86
CA ALA A 63 -4.69 1.87 -5.14
C ALA A 63 -6.06 2.29 -5.73
N LEU A 64 -7.08 1.44 -5.57
CA LEU A 64 -8.46 1.73 -6.00
C LEU A 64 -9.34 2.35 -4.89
N SER A 65 -8.78 2.77 -3.76
CA SER A 65 -9.58 3.46 -2.73
C SER A 65 -9.59 4.97 -2.97
N LEU A 66 -10.73 5.60 -2.75
CA LEU A 66 -10.87 7.07 -2.66
C LEU A 66 -10.38 7.63 -1.30
N SER A 67 -9.98 6.76 -0.36
CA SER A 67 -9.56 7.18 0.98
C SER A 67 -8.17 7.82 0.99
N VAL A 68 -8.07 8.97 1.66
CA VAL A 68 -6.87 9.80 1.78
C VAL A 68 -5.95 9.29 2.89
N ARG A 69 -6.49 8.44 3.78
CA ARG A 69 -5.77 7.88 4.92
C ARG A 69 -5.11 6.54 4.52
N PRO A 70 -3.93 6.21 5.10
CA PRO A 70 -3.35 4.89 4.94
C PRO A 70 -4.35 3.85 5.44
N ASN A 71 -4.64 2.86 4.60
CA ASN A 71 -5.55 1.78 4.97
C ASN A 71 -4.92 0.85 6.02
N ARG A 72 -3.60 0.69 5.97
CA ARG A 72 -2.83 -0.06 6.96
C ARG A 72 -1.55 0.68 7.29
N ARG A 73 -1.26 0.79 8.58
CA ARG A 73 0.03 1.19 9.11
C ARG A 73 0.65 -0.03 9.77
N MET A 74 1.84 -0.40 9.31
CA MET A 74 2.55 -1.57 9.81
C MET A 74 3.84 -1.07 10.45
N CYS A 75 3.95 -1.23 11.76
CA CYS A 75 5.16 -0.90 12.47
C CYS A 75 6.21 -1.96 12.18
N ARG A 76 7.43 -1.54 11.87
CA ARG A 76 8.56 -2.42 11.59
C ARG A 76 8.86 -3.37 12.75
N SER A 77 8.74 -2.91 14.00
CA SER A 77 8.96 -3.72 15.20
C SER A 77 7.90 -4.80 15.41
N GLU A 78 6.70 -4.63 14.87
CA GLU A 78 5.62 -5.61 14.99
C GLU A 78 5.52 -6.52 13.76
N PHE A 79 6.37 -6.29 12.76
CA PHE A 79 6.31 -6.96 11.47
C PHE A 79 7.25 -8.16 11.44
N HIS A 80 6.67 -9.36 11.40
CA HIS A 80 7.40 -10.61 11.29
C HIS A 80 7.07 -11.30 9.98
N VAL A 81 8.09 -11.74 9.25
CA VAL A 81 7.91 -12.57 8.05
C VAL A 81 8.07 -14.03 8.46
N ASP A 82 6.96 -14.77 8.40
CA ASP A 82 6.93 -16.18 8.76
C ASP A 82 7.38 -17.08 7.59
N GLY A 83 7.24 -16.60 6.35
CA GLY A 83 7.68 -17.33 5.17
C GLY A 83 7.50 -16.57 3.87
N ARG A 84 8.10 -17.09 2.80
CA ARG A 84 7.95 -16.57 1.43
C ARG A 84 7.68 -17.70 0.46
N ARG A 85 6.82 -17.44 -0.53
CA ARG A 85 6.54 -18.35 -1.64
C ARG A 85 6.37 -17.55 -2.94
N PRO A 86 6.65 -18.13 -4.11
CA PRO A 86 6.28 -17.51 -5.38
C PRO A 86 4.75 -17.43 -5.53
N ALA A 87 4.26 -16.43 -6.27
CA ALA A 87 2.87 -16.40 -6.70
C ALA A 87 2.56 -17.63 -7.55
N THR A 88 1.39 -18.22 -7.32
CA THR A 88 0.93 -19.43 -8.02
C THR A 88 -0.29 -19.09 -8.87
N ARG A 89 -0.74 -20.00 -9.74
CA ARG A 89 -1.95 -19.81 -10.57
C ARG A 89 -3.22 -19.50 -9.77
N ASP A 90 -3.29 -19.89 -8.50
CA ASP A 90 -4.41 -19.55 -7.61
C ASP A 90 -4.44 -18.06 -7.21
N ASP A 91 -3.33 -17.33 -7.39
CA ASP A 91 -3.22 -15.91 -7.12
C ASP A 91 -3.45 -15.06 -8.38
N LEU A 92 -4.57 -15.30 -9.09
CA LEU A 92 -4.95 -14.67 -10.37
C LEU A 92 -4.86 -13.12 -10.42
N ALA A 93 -4.88 -12.44 -9.27
CA ALA A 93 -4.78 -10.99 -9.17
C ALA A 93 -3.33 -10.48 -9.11
N LEU A 94 -2.35 -11.38 -9.01
CA LEU A 94 -0.93 -11.07 -8.89
C LEU A 94 -0.18 -11.29 -10.21
N PRO A 95 0.85 -10.48 -10.50
CA PRO A 95 1.79 -10.76 -11.58
C PRO A 95 2.53 -12.09 -11.35
N ALA A 96 2.90 -12.79 -12.42
CA ALA A 96 3.61 -14.07 -12.35
C ALA A 96 4.97 -13.97 -11.60
N GLU A 97 5.65 -12.84 -11.73
CA GLU A 97 6.96 -12.56 -11.10
C GLU A 97 6.85 -11.97 -9.69
N SER A 98 5.70 -12.12 -9.02
CA SER A 98 5.51 -11.63 -7.67
C SER A 98 5.80 -12.70 -6.61
N VAL A 99 6.28 -12.26 -5.45
CA VAL A 99 6.54 -13.11 -4.29
C VAL A 99 5.52 -12.78 -3.23
N VAL A 100 4.89 -13.82 -2.68
CA VAL A 100 3.98 -13.74 -1.56
C VAL A 100 4.74 -14.01 -0.26
N LEU A 101 4.72 -13.04 0.64
CA LEU A 101 5.22 -13.12 2.00
C LEU A 101 4.05 -13.39 2.94
N THR A 102 4.20 -14.40 3.80
CA THR A 102 3.29 -14.61 4.93
C THR A 102 3.85 -13.85 6.11
N CYS A 103 3.08 -12.91 6.65
CA CYS A 103 3.56 -12.01 7.68
C CYS A 103 2.58 -11.90 8.85
N ARG A 104 3.13 -11.78 10.05
CA ARG A 104 2.39 -11.39 11.24
C ARG A 104 2.63 -9.92 11.54
N THR A 105 1.56 -9.20 11.84
CA THR A 105 1.62 -7.80 12.29
C THR A 105 0.77 -7.58 13.52
N GLY A 106 0.84 -6.39 14.15
CA GLY A 106 -0.06 -6.02 15.23
C GLY A 106 -1.55 -6.06 14.85
N ALA A 107 -1.87 -5.99 13.54
CA ALA A 107 -3.23 -6.16 13.04
C ALA A 107 -3.67 -7.63 12.83
N GLY A 108 -2.77 -8.58 13.07
CA GLY A 108 -2.97 -10.01 12.83
C GLY A 108 -2.14 -10.58 11.67
N PRO A 109 -2.35 -11.88 11.35
CA PRO A 109 -1.72 -12.53 10.21
C PRO A 109 -2.27 -12.02 8.89
N GLN A 110 -1.36 -11.75 7.95
CA GLN A 110 -1.68 -11.23 6.63
C GLN A 110 -0.63 -11.67 5.63
N GLU A 111 -1.03 -11.74 4.37
CA GLU A 111 -0.15 -12.02 3.26
C GLU A 111 0.09 -10.75 2.46
N LEU A 112 1.34 -10.53 2.09
CA LEU A 112 1.76 -9.41 1.27
C LEU A 112 2.41 -9.96 0.01
N ALA A 113 2.04 -9.46 -1.15
CA ALA A 113 2.75 -9.75 -2.38
C ALA A 113 3.43 -8.51 -2.92
N MET A 114 4.62 -8.68 -3.49
CA MET A 114 5.35 -7.61 -4.18
C MET A 114 6.21 -8.20 -5.28
N ASP A 115 6.72 -7.34 -6.16
CA ASP A 115 7.66 -7.74 -7.20
C ASP A 115 8.97 -8.28 -6.59
N VAL A 116 9.60 -9.27 -7.22
CA VAL A 116 10.90 -9.83 -6.79
C VAL A 116 11.95 -8.75 -6.52
N SER A 117 12.03 -7.72 -7.37
CA SER A 117 13.01 -6.63 -7.20
C SER A 117 12.81 -5.83 -5.91
N THR A 118 11.57 -5.78 -5.44
CA THR A 118 11.16 -5.06 -4.23
C THR A 118 11.40 -5.87 -2.97
N VAL A 119 11.22 -7.20 -3.03
CA VAL A 119 11.32 -8.10 -1.87
C VAL A 119 12.63 -7.89 -1.12
N THR A 120 13.75 -7.81 -1.83
CA THR A 120 15.07 -7.67 -1.21
C THR A 120 15.19 -6.36 -0.42
N GLY A 121 14.74 -5.25 -0.99
CA GLY A 121 14.75 -3.95 -0.31
C GLY A 121 13.81 -3.95 0.91
N PHE A 122 12.66 -4.59 0.78
CA PHE A 122 11.70 -4.73 1.88
C PHE A 122 12.24 -5.58 3.04
N LEU A 123 12.86 -6.73 2.74
CA LEU A 123 13.46 -7.60 3.76
C LEU A 123 14.65 -6.92 4.44
N SER A 124 15.52 -6.26 3.68
CA SER A 124 16.63 -5.47 4.23
C SER A 124 16.13 -4.36 5.16
N TRP A 125 15.01 -3.71 4.78
CA TRP A 125 14.34 -2.75 5.66
C TRP A 125 13.78 -3.44 6.91
N ILE A 126 13.16 -4.61 6.86
CA ILE A 126 12.73 -5.30 8.09
C ILE A 126 13.92 -5.66 8.98
N GLU A 127 14.98 -6.23 8.42
CA GLU A 127 16.12 -6.78 9.15
C GLU A 127 16.97 -5.72 9.84
N SER A 128 17.07 -4.51 9.29
CA SER A 128 17.80 -3.42 9.96
C SER A 128 17.01 -2.77 11.10
N ALA A 129 15.89 -3.37 11.53
CA ALA A 129 15.15 -2.92 12.70
C ALA A 129 16.04 -3.04 13.94
N PRO A 130 16.06 -2.03 14.83
CA PRO A 130 16.74 -2.19 16.10
C PRO A 130 16.14 -3.41 16.83
N PRO A 131 16.98 -4.29 17.41
CA PRO A 131 16.50 -5.45 18.12
C PRO A 131 15.54 -4.99 19.22
N ILE A 132 14.37 -5.62 19.28
CA ILE A 132 13.41 -5.39 20.34
C ILE A 132 14.01 -6.04 21.57
N GLU A 133 14.77 -5.28 22.38
CA GLU A 133 15.12 -5.72 23.73
C GLU A 133 13.81 -6.02 24.46
N ARG A 134 13.61 -7.30 24.76
CA ARG A 134 12.56 -7.76 25.67
C ARG A 134 13.14 -7.87 27.07
#